data_AF-A0A810L5K7-F1
#
_entry.id   AF-A0A810L5K7-F1
#
_cell.length_a   1.000
_cell.length_b   1.000
_cell.length_c   1.000
_cell.angle_alpha   90.00
_cell.angle_beta   90.00
_cell.angle_gamma   90.00
#
_symmetry.space_group_name_H-M   'P 1'
#
loop_
_entity.id
_entity.type
_entity.pdbx_description
1 polymer ?
#
loop_
_entity_poly.entity_id
_entity_poly.type
_entity_poly.pdbx_seq_one_letter_code
_entity_poly.pdbx_strand_id
1 'polypeptide(L)'
;MTHPLHLVIVDELATLTAYAPMDVRRRAEYALGRLLTKGAAVGWVVLGCVQEPSKDIIPMRGLFTYRIALGLDTRRRWTWCWATGCVTSVRWPIRSR
;
A
#
# COMPACT_ATOMS: atom_id res chain seq x y z
N MET A 1 5.41 -20.78 20.04
CA MET A 1 4.62 -19.53 20.00
C MET A 1 4.25 -19.29 18.55
N THR A 2 2.96 -19.33 18.22
CA THR A 2 2.49 -19.00 16.87
C THR A 2 2.40 -17.48 16.75
N HIS A 3 3.26 -16.87 15.93
CA HIS A 3 3.18 -15.46 15.58
C HIS A 3 2.32 -15.35 14.31
N PRO A 4 1.03 -14.99 14.41
CA PRO A 4 0.16 -14.93 13.25
C PRO A 4 0.60 -13.80 12.31
N LEU A 5 0.47 -14.04 11.00
CA LEU A 5 0.62 -13.01 9.98
C LEU A 5 -0.64 -12.14 9.97
N HIS A 6 -0.47 -10.82 10.12
CA HIS A 6 -1.56 -9.86 10.02
C HIS A 6 -1.62 -9.29 8.60
N LEU A 7 -2.66 -9.64 7.86
CA LEU A 7 -2.93 -9.11 6.52
C LEU A 7 -4.00 -8.02 6.58
N VAL A 8 -3.62 -6.80 6.19
CA VAL A 8 -4.54 -5.66 6.09
C VAL A 8 -4.82 -5.41 4.61
N ILE A 9 -6.08 -5.55 4.20
CA ILE A 9 -6.50 -5.34 2.81
C ILE A 9 -7.31 -4.04 2.73
N VAL A 10 -6.93 -3.17 1.81
CA VAL A 10 -7.65 -1.93 1.47
C VAL A 10 -8.01 -2.00 -0.01
N ASP A 11 -9.29 -2.23 -0.31
CA ASP A 11 -9.77 -2.39 -1.67
C ASP A 11 -9.68 -1.09 -2.50
N GLU A 12 -9.81 0.06 -1.84
CA GLU A 12 -9.62 1.37 -2.47
C GLU A 12 -8.89 2.34 -1.54
N LEU A 13 -7.58 2.47 -1.74
CA LEU A 13 -6.71 3.36 -0.98
C LEU A 13 -7.12 4.84 -1.13
N ALA A 14 -7.61 5.24 -2.31
CA ALA A 14 -8.00 6.63 -2.56
C ALA A 14 -9.11 7.10 -1.61
N THR A 15 -9.97 6.18 -1.17
CA THR A 15 -11.00 6.46 -0.16
C THR A 15 -10.39 7.01 1.13
N LEU A 16 -9.24 6.47 1.56
CA LEU A 16 -8.58 6.87 2.81
C LEU A 16 -7.60 8.03 2.63
N THR A 17 -6.99 8.15 1.45
CA THR A 17 -5.89 9.11 1.21
C THR A 17 -6.29 10.33 0.40
N ALA A 18 -7.44 10.31 -0.29
CA ALA A 18 -7.88 11.43 -1.13
C ALA A 18 -9.30 11.90 -0.82
N TYR A 19 -10.25 10.97 -0.61
CA TYR A 19 -11.68 11.31 -0.54
C TYR A 19 -12.23 11.46 0.88
N ALA A 20 -11.52 10.98 1.89
CA ALA A 20 -11.94 11.12 3.28
C ALA A 20 -11.80 12.57 3.80
N PRO A 21 -12.56 12.93 4.85
CA PRO A 21 -12.34 14.15 5.62
C PRO A 21 -10.88 14.29 6.09
N MET A 22 -10.41 15.52 6.24
CA MET A 22 -8.98 15.80 6.48
C MET A 22 -8.41 15.12 7.73
N ASP A 23 -9.21 15.03 8.80
CA ASP A 23 -8.85 14.37 10.07
C ASP A 23 -8.70 12.86 9.91
N VAL A 24 -9.63 12.24 9.17
CA VAL A 24 -9.59 10.81 8.83
C VAL A 24 -8.39 10.51 7.94
N ARG A 25 -8.18 11.34 6.90
CA ARG A 25 -7.02 11.22 6.01
C ARG A 25 -5.71 11.28 6.78
N ARG A 26 -5.52 12.28 7.65
CA ARG A 26 -4.29 12.43 8.44
C ARG A 26 -4.04 11.23 9.35
N ARG A 27 -5.10 10.68 9.95
CA ARG A 27 -5.03 9.45 10.76
C ARG A 27 -4.65 8.24 9.92
N ALA A 28 -5.28 8.06 8.76
CA ALA A 28 -5.02 6.94 7.86
C ALA A 28 -3.58 7.00 7.33
N GLU A 29 -3.10 8.16 6.89
CA GLU A 29 -1.73 8.35 6.43
C GLU A 29 -0.70 8.05 7.51
N TYR A 30 -0.94 8.50 8.75
CA TYR A 30 -0.06 8.18 9.87
C TYR A 30 -0.02 6.67 10.17
N ALA A 31 -1.19 6.01 10.19
CA ALA A 31 -1.30 4.58 10.46
C ALA A 31 -0.64 3.74 9.35
N LEU A 32 -0.97 4.02 8.09
CA LEU A 32 -0.38 3.37 6.92
C LEU A 32 1.14 3.59 6.88
N GLY A 33 1.62 4.81 7.13
CA GLY A 33 3.05 5.11 7.20
C GLY A 33 3.78 4.24 8.24
N ARG A 34 3.19 4.01 9.41
CA ARG A 34 3.75 3.12 10.44
C ARG A 34 3.74 1.66 10.01
N LEU A 35 2.65 1.18 9.44
CA LEU A 35 2.53 -0.20 8.97
C LEU A 35 3.53 -0.50 7.84
N LEU A 36 3.64 0.40 6.86
CA LEU A 36 4.52 0.21 5.70
C LEU A 36 6.02 0.32 6.07
N THR A 37 6.38 1.12 7.08
CA THR A 37 7.78 1.29 7.50
C THR A 37 8.24 0.28 8.54
N LYS A 38 7.38 -0.11 9.49
CA LYS A 38 7.76 -0.93 10.65
C LYS A 38 7.00 -2.26 10.75
N GLY A 39 5.86 -2.39 10.08
CA GLY A 39 4.99 -3.56 10.19
C GLY A 39 5.63 -4.87 9.71
N ALA A 40 6.51 -4.80 8.70
CA ALA A 40 7.16 -5.99 8.16
C ALA A 40 8.01 -6.74 9.20
N ALA A 41 8.62 -6.05 10.17
CA ALA A 41 9.42 -6.67 11.22
C ALA A 41 8.60 -7.50 12.23
N VAL A 42 7.31 -7.20 12.34
CA VAL A 42 6.38 -7.79 13.32
C VAL A 42 5.28 -8.63 12.65
N GLY A 43 5.45 -8.99 11.37
CA GLY A 43 4.52 -9.85 10.65
C GLY A 43 3.23 -9.15 10.20
N TRP A 44 3.30 -7.86 9.86
CA TRP A 44 2.20 -7.12 9.24
C TRP A 44 2.45 -6.89 7.76
N VAL A 45 1.43 -7.15 6.95
CA VAL A 45 1.44 -6.94 5.50
C VAL A 45 0.24 -6.07 5.14
N VAL A 46 0.48 -5.01 4.37
CA VAL A 46 -0.57 -4.17 3.81
C VAL A 46 -0.70 -4.48 2.34
N LEU A 47 -1.92 -4.81 1.92
CA LEU A 47 -2.35 -4.95 0.55
C LEU A 47 -3.25 -3.75 0.22
N GLY A 48 -2.70 -2.79 -0.53
CA GLY A 48 -3.45 -1.63 -1.00
C GLY A 48 -3.85 -1.77 -2.47
N CYS A 49 -5.12 -1.56 -2.79
CA CYS A 49 -5.64 -1.50 -4.14
C CYS A 49 -6.09 -0.07 -4.46
N VAL A 50 -5.93 0.34 -5.73
CA VAL A 50 -6.33 1.66 -6.23
C VAL A 50 -6.63 1.53 -7.72
N GLN A 51 -7.70 2.18 -8.19
CA GLN A 51 -8.04 2.21 -9.61
C GLN A 51 -7.23 3.27 -10.38
N GLU A 52 -7.09 4.46 -9.81
CA GLU A 52 -6.37 5.58 -10.42
C GLU A 52 -5.19 6.02 -9.56
N PRO A 53 -3.98 5.47 -9.78
CA PRO A 53 -2.82 5.87 -9.03
C PRO A 53 -2.33 7.26 -9.48
N SER A 54 -2.44 8.26 -8.60
CA SER A 54 -1.78 9.57 -8.75
C SER A 54 -0.90 9.90 -7.55
N LYS A 55 0.08 10.79 -7.74
CA LYS A 55 0.91 11.31 -6.63
C LYS A 55 0.07 12.02 -5.58
N ASP A 56 -1.00 12.67 -6.02
CA ASP A 56 -1.93 13.42 -5.15
C ASP A 56 -2.91 12.47 -4.44
N ILE A 57 -3.18 11.31 -5.03
CA ILE A 57 -4.07 10.30 -4.47
C ILE A 57 -3.31 9.43 -3.45
N ILE A 58 -2.06 9.06 -3.73
CA ILE A 58 -1.23 8.22 -2.83
C ILE A 58 0.13 8.88 -2.60
N PRO A 59 0.24 9.78 -1.60
CA PRO A 59 1.50 10.47 -1.29
C PRO A 59 2.59 9.50 -0.83
N MET A 60 2.21 8.44 -0.10
CA MET A 60 3.13 7.45 0.48
C MET A 60 3.48 6.27 -0.44
N ARG A 61 3.17 6.35 -1.75
CA ARG A 61 3.39 5.25 -2.71
C ARG A 61 4.82 4.69 -2.69
N GLY A 62 5.80 5.51 -2.31
CA GLY A 62 7.22 5.14 -2.19
C GLY A 62 7.52 4.13 -1.09
N LEU A 63 6.68 4.06 -0.04
CA LEU A 63 6.86 3.14 1.08
C LEU A 63 6.48 1.70 0.75
N PHE A 64 5.74 1.50 -0.33
CA PHE A 64 5.43 0.17 -0.80
C PHE A 64 6.56 -0.40 -1.65
N THR A 65 6.99 -1.61 -1.30
CA THR A 65 8.15 -2.28 -1.90
C THR A 65 7.79 -3.07 -3.14
N TYR A 66 6.57 -3.60 -3.21
CA TYR A 66 6.02 -4.30 -4.36
C TYR A 66 4.76 -3.63 -4.84
N ARG A 67 4.54 -3.81 -6.13
CA ARG A 67 3.60 -3.04 -6.89
C ARG A 67 3.21 -3.85 -8.11
N ILE A 68 1.95 -4.23 -8.18
CA ILE A 68 1.41 -5.01 -9.29
C ILE A 68 0.48 -4.10 -10.10
N ALA A 69 0.45 -4.33 -11.41
CA ALA A 69 -0.39 -3.61 -12.36
C ALA A 69 -1.24 -4.59 -13.15
N LEU A 70 -2.55 -4.47 -13.00
CA LEU A 70 -3.58 -5.11 -13.82
C LEU A 70 -3.80 -4.27 -15.09
N GLY A 71 -4.34 -4.92 -16.12
CA GLY A 71 -4.48 -4.36 -17.46
C GLY A 71 -5.06 -2.94 -17.47
N LEU A 72 -4.40 -2.06 -18.22
CA LEU A 72 -4.78 -0.65 -18.35
C LEU A 72 -5.13 -0.34 -19.80
N ASP A 73 -6.16 0.46 -19.97
CA ASP A 73 -6.63 1.00 -21.25
C ASP A 73 -5.52 1.76 -22.01
N THR A 74 -4.75 2.60 -21.32
CA THR A 74 -3.89 3.61 -21.98
C THR A 74 -2.42 3.47 -21.63
N ARG A 75 -1.54 3.50 -22.66
CA ARG A 75 -0.06 3.37 -22.58
C ARG A 75 0.63 4.39 -21.66
N ARG A 76 0.03 5.58 -21.45
CA ARG A 76 0.55 6.60 -20.53
C ARG A 76 0.32 6.24 -19.06
N ARG A 77 -0.66 5.39 -18.77
CA ARG A 77 -0.95 4.87 -17.44
C ARG A 77 0.06 3.78 -17.06
N TRP A 78 0.71 3.12 -18.03
CA TRP A 78 1.76 2.11 -17.83
C TRP A 78 3.07 2.64 -17.23
N THR A 79 3.50 3.87 -17.59
CA THR A 79 4.72 4.47 -17.00
C THR A 79 4.56 4.79 -15.52
N TRP A 80 3.33 4.78 -15.03
CA TRP A 80 2.96 5.03 -13.65
C TRP A 80 2.40 3.80 -12.94
N CYS A 81 1.90 2.83 -13.70
CA CYS A 81 1.40 1.58 -13.16
C CYS A 81 2.51 0.59 -12.89
N TRP A 82 3.16 0.95 -11.81
CA TRP A 82 3.37 0.05 -10.70
C TRP A 82 2.13 0.01 -9.75
N ALA A 83 0.90 0.21 -10.25
CA ALA A 83 -0.29 0.30 -9.38
C ALA A 83 -1.60 0.15 -10.18
N THR A 84 -1.94 -1.08 -10.51
CA THR A 84 -3.35 -1.47 -10.57
C THR A 84 -3.41 -2.82 -9.88
N GLY A 85 -4.03 -2.86 -8.72
CA GLY A 85 -4.19 -4.07 -7.91
C GLY A 85 -2.90 -4.54 -7.24
N CYS A 86 -2.87 -4.52 -5.90
CA CYS A 86 -1.82 -5.11 -5.07
C CYS A 86 -0.53 -4.30 -4.99
N VAL A 87 -0.57 -3.27 -4.17
CA VAL A 87 0.61 -2.65 -3.59
C VAL A 87 0.95 -3.40 -2.30
N THR A 88 2.04 -4.16 -2.27
CA THR A 88 2.46 -4.91 -1.07
C THR A 88 3.72 -4.31 -0.47
N SER A 89 3.72 -4.12 0.85
CA SER A 89 4.96 -3.98 1.60
C SER A 89 5.37 -5.37 2.09
N VAL A 90 6.27 -6.02 1.38
CA VAL A 90 7.04 -7.13 1.95
C VAL A 90 8.47 -6.62 2.12
N ARG A 91 8.94 -6.56 3.36
CA ARG A 91 10.37 -6.57 3.65
C ARG A 91 10.61 -7.72 4.58
N TRP A 92 10.75 -8.90 3.98
CA TRP A 92 11.13 -10.10 4.71
C TRP A 92 12.57 -9.91 5.23
N PRO A 93 12.83 -10.01 6.55
CA PRO A 93 14.18 -10.28 6.99
C PRO A 93 14.48 -11.72 6.57
N ILE A 94 15.25 -11.89 5.50
CA ILE A 94 15.87 -13.19 5.23
C ILE A 94 16.84 -13.45 6.40
N ARG A 95 16.37 -14.19 7.41
CA ARG A 95 17.17 -15.08 8.23
C ARG A 95 16.28 -16.01 9.05
N SER A 96 16.20 -17.25 8.59
CA SER A 96 16.15 -18.41 9.48
C SER A 96 16.77 -19.60 8.74
N ARG A 97 18.06 -19.82 9.04
CA ARG A 97 18.95 -20.96 8.77
C ARG A 97 19.02 -21.51 7.34
#